data_AF-A0A7C1W7H4-F1
#
_entry.id   AF-A0A7C1W7H4-F1
#
_cell.length_a   1.000
_cell.length_b   1.000
_cell.length_c   1.000
_cell.angle_alpha   90.00
_cell.angle_beta   90.00
_cell.angle_gamma   90.00
#
_symmetry.space_group_name_H-M   'P 1'
#
loop_
_entity.id
_entity.type
_entity.pdbx_description
1 polymer ?
#
loop_
_entity_poly.entity_id
_entity_poly.type
_entity_poly.pdbx_seq_one_letter_code
_entity_poly.pdbx_strand_id
1 'polypeptide(L)'
;MHKFTFILLLLTSSFSYADQLIVEAFYDKDTRLINVHLAETVSLVTTYDLSAPDRFKEKLSEGLSSEPTIAQKQAKKRILALGNEIQSQLISAYEGSLKAMQYEITKLPAVVFNNGQQVIYGENDVNKAIKIYYEKVGK
;
A
#
# COMPACT_ATOMS: atom_id res chain seq x y z
N MET A 1 56.25 20.06 2.46
CA MET A 1 54.83 20.19 2.06
C MET A 1 54.58 19.29 0.85
N HIS A 2 54.18 18.04 1.07
CA HIS A 2 53.75 17.14 0.00
C HIS A 2 52.34 16.66 0.33
N LYS A 3 51.39 17.04 -0.53
CA LYS A 3 49.97 16.71 -0.41
C LYS A 3 49.79 15.32 -1.02
N PHE A 4 49.50 14.32 -0.18
CA PHE A 4 49.05 13.01 -0.65
C PHE A 4 47.59 13.13 -1.08
N THR A 5 47.37 13.16 -2.39
CA THR A 5 46.04 13.03 -2.98
C THR A 5 45.63 11.56 -2.95
N PHE A 6 44.76 11.18 -2.01
CA PHE A 6 44.08 9.89 -2.04
C PHE A 6 42.83 10.04 -2.91
N ILE A 7 42.87 9.47 -4.11
CA ILE A 7 41.67 9.29 -4.95
C ILE A 7 40.99 8.02 -4.45
N LEU A 8 39.90 8.19 -3.71
CA LEU A 8 39.04 7.10 -3.25
C LEU A 8 38.13 6.68 -4.41
N LEU A 9 38.50 5.60 -5.09
CA LEU A 9 37.68 4.95 -6.11
C LEU A 9 36.52 4.21 -5.40
N LEU A 10 35.34 4.83 -5.33
CA LEU A 10 34.12 4.18 -4.89
C LEU A 10 33.66 3.20 -5.99
N LEU A 11 33.98 1.92 -5.82
CA LEU A 11 33.31 0.81 -6.50
C LEU A 11 31.84 0.83 -6.08
N THR A 12 30.98 1.43 -6.89
CA THR A 12 29.54 1.22 -6.79
C THR A 12 29.27 -0.19 -7.30
N SER A 13 29.08 -1.13 -6.38
CA SER A 13 28.57 -2.45 -6.73
C SER A 13 27.16 -2.25 -7.28
N SER A 14 27.00 -2.44 -8.59
CA SER A 14 25.71 -2.58 -9.23
C SER A 14 25.03 -3.81 -8.66
N PHE A 15 24.24 -3.65 -7.60
CA PHE A 15 23.25 -4.66 -7.24
C PHE A 15 22.29 -4.73 -8.42
N SER A 16 22.45 -5.77 -9.24
CA SER A 16 21.44 -6.10 -10.25
C SER A 16 20.20 -6.53 -9.49
N TYR A 17 19.26 -5.60 -9.29
CA TYR A 17 17.88 -5.96 -9.03
C TYR A 17 17.45 -6.76 -10.25
N ALA A 18 17.42 -8.09 -10.13
CA ALA A 18 16.62 -8.89 -11.03
C ALA A 18 15.22 -8.27 -11.06
N ASP A 19 14.62 -8.17 -12.24
CA ASP A 19 13.31 -7.55 -12.48
C ASP A 19 12.24 -8.32 -11.68
N GLN A 20 12.14 -8.03 -10.38
CA GLN A 20 11.31 -8.78 -9.44
C GLN A 20 9.88 -8.30 -9.63
N LEU A 21 8.98 -9.24 -9.93
CA LEU A 21 7.57 -8.95 -10.20
C LEU A 21 6.99 -8.10 -9.06
N ILE A 22 6.46 -6.92 -9.40
CA ILE A 22 5.77 -6.05 -8.44
C ILE A 22 4.30 -6.46 -8.41
N VAL A 23 3.81 -6.75 -7.20
CA VAL A 23 2.44 -7.22 -6.96
C VAL A 23 1.80 -6.31 -5.91
N GLU A 24 0.71 -5.65 -6.29
CA GLU A 24 -0.08 -4.80 -5.39
C GLU A 24 -1.48 -5.41 -5.25
N ALA A 25 -1.83 -5.89 -4.06
CA ALA A 25 -3.11 -6.54 -3.80
C ALA A 25 -4.06 -5.61 -3.03
N PHE A 26 -5.21 -5.33 -3.64
CA PHE A 26 -6.25 -4.44 -3.13
C PHE A 26 -7.42 -5.27 -2.59
N TYR A 27 -7.88 -4.92 -1.40
CA TYR A 27 -8.99 -5.60 -0.70
C TYR A 27 -9.81 -4.61 0.13
N ASP A 28 -10.95 -5.06 0.65
CA ASP A 28 -11.80 -4.31 1.57
C ASP A 28 -12.05 -5.11 2.87
N LYS A 29 -12.83 -4.53 3.78
CA LYS A 29 -13.18 -5.15 5.06
C LYS A 29 -13.87 -6.52 4.94
N ASP A 30 -14.50 -6.81 3.80
CA ASP A 30 -15.27 -8.04 3.58
C ASP A 30 -14.42 -9.11 2.87
N THR A 31 -13.19 -8.76 2.48
CA THR A 31 -12.29 -9.60 1.71
C THR A 31 -11.05 -9.99 2.52
N ARG A 32 -10.77 -11.30 2.61
CA ARG A 32 -9.51 -11.79 3.19
C ARG A 32 -8.56 -12.24 2.08
N LEU A 33 -7.43 -11.57 1.95
CA LEU A 33 -6.32 -12.04 1.13
C LEU A 33 -5.68 -13.29 1.75
N ILE A 34 -5.37 -14.29 0.93
CA ILE A 34 -4.73 -15.54 1.35
C ILE A 34 -3.45 -15.78 0.55
N ASN A 35 -2.56 -16.61 1.12
CA ASN A 35 -1.29 -17.00 0.50
C ASN A 35 -0.38 -15.82 0.11
N VAL A 36 -0.53 -14.67 0.77
CA VAL A 36 0.33 -13.48 0.60
C VAL A 36 1.79 -13.84 0.88
N HIS A 37 2.06 -14.59 1.95
CA HIS A 37 3.43 -15.02 2.27
C HIS A 37 4.06 -15.89 1.17
N LEU A 38 3.27 -16.76 0.53
CA LEU A 38 3.77 -17.55 -0.61
C LEU A 38 4.07 -16.65 -1.82
N ALA A 39 3.25 -15.62 -2.05
CA ALA A 39 3.52 -14.63 -3.10
C ALA A 39 4.81 -13.83 -2.83
N GLU A 40 5.08 -13.45 -1.58
CA GLU A 40 6.30 -12.73 -1.18
C GLU A 40 7.59 -13.51 -1.48
N THR A 41 7.54 -14.85 -1.52
CA THR A 41 8.73 -15.66 -1.87
C THR A 41 9.19 -15.50 -3.32
N VAL A 42 8.33 -15.00 -4.21
CA VAL A 42 8.60 -14.92 -5.66
C VAL A 42 8.35 -13.52 -6.25
N SER A 43 7.90 -12.56 -5.45
CA SER A 43 7.50 -11.22 -5.91
C SER A 43 7.60 -10.18 -4.79
N LEU A 44 7.64 -8.90 -5.16
CA LEU A 44 7.52 -7.79 -4.22
C LEU A 44 6.04 -7.49 -3.99
N VAL A 45 5.50 -7.95 -2.86
CA VAL A 45 4.06 -7.82 -2.56
C VAL A 45 3.80 -6.62 -1.65
N THR A 46 2.89 -5.75 -2.05
CA THR A 46 2.30 -4.71 -1.20
C THR A 46 0.80 -4.95 -1.12
N THR A 47 0.19 -4.72 0.05
CA THR A 47 -1.27 -4.87 0.21
C THR A 47 -1.91 -3.54 0.61
N TYR A 48 -3.08 -3.28 0.03
CA TYR A 48 -3.83 -2.05 0.20
C TYR A 48 -5.26 -2.35 0.62
N ASP A 49 -5.62 -1.90 1.82
CA ASP A 49 -6.97 -2.01 2.35
C ASP A 49 -7.79 -0.76 2.00
N LEU A 50 -8.75 -0.90 1.10
CA LEU A 50 -9.61 0.20 0.65
C LEU A 50 -10.68 0.58 1.67
N SER A 51 -10.82 -0.17 2.78
CA SER A 51 -11.64 0.22 3.92
C SER A 51 -10.86 0.99 5.00
N ALA A 52 -9.56 1.20 4.82
CA ALA A 52 -8.73 1.96 5.76
C ALA A 52 -9.20 3.42 5.98
N PRO A 53 -9.69 4.17 4.96
CA PRO A 53 -10.25 5.51 5.17
C PRO A 53 -11.46 5.53 6.11
N ASP A 54 -12.33 4.53 5.99
CA ASP A 54 -13.54 4.42 6.83
C ASP A 54 -13.17 4.13 8.28
N ARG A 55 -12.28 3.16 8.52
CA ARG A 55 -11.78 2.88 9.87
C ARG A 55 -11.06 4.07 10.50
N PHE A 56 -10.31 4.82 9.70
CA PHE A 56 -9.67 6.05 10.18
C PHE A 56 -10.71 7.08 10.64
N LYS A 57 -11.77 7.31 9.85
CA LYS A 57 -12.87 8.22 10.21
C LYS A 57 -13.63 7.74 11.45
N GLU A 58 -13.91 6.44 11.55
CA GLU A 58 -14.57 5.83 12.70
C GLU A 58 -13.76 6.04 13.98
N LYS A 59 -12.46 5.71 13.95
CA LYS A 59 -11.55 5.92 15.07
C LYS A 59 -11.42 7.39 15.46
N LEU A 60 -11.35 8.29 14.47
CA LEU A 60 -11.32 9.73 14.74
C LEU A 60 -12.63 10.21 15.40
N SER A 61 -13.76 9.60 15.07
CA SER A 61 -15.10 9.96 15.54
C SER A 61 -15.53 9.23 16.82
N GLU A 62 -14.76 8.23 17.26
CA GLU A 62 -15.07 7.42 18.43
C GLU A 62 -15.18 8.27 19.70
N GLY A 63 -16.30 8.14 20.41
CA GLY A 63 -16.58 8.87 21.65
C GLY A 63 -16.78 10.38 21.47
N LEU A 64 -16.92 10.88 20.24
CA LEU A 64 -17.37 12.26 20.01
C LEU A 64 -18.86 12.40 20.36
N SER A 65 -19.27 13.61 20.73
CA SER A 65 -20.66 13.95 20.98
C SER A 65 -21.50 13.83 19.70
N SER A 66 -22.79 13.51 19.83
CA SER A 66 -23.76 13.62 18.73
C SER A 66 -24.06 15.07 18.35
N GLU A 67 -23.79 16.03 19.24
CA GLU A 67 -23.97 17.47 18.97
C GLU A 67 -22.82 17.98 18.08
N PRO A 68 -23.10 18.43 16.83
CA PRO A 68 -22.05 18.71 15.84
C PRO A 68 -21.00 19.74 16.29
N THR A 69 -21.43 20.80 16.98
CA THR A 69 -20.53 21.84 17.48
C THR A 69 -19.61 21.33 18.59
N ILE A 70 -20.09 20.39 19.42
CA ILE A 70 -19.28 19.77 20.47
C ILE A 70 -18.31 18.76 19.83
N ALA A 71 -18.80 17.93 18.91
CA ALA A 71 -18.01 16.96 18.16
C ALA A 71 -16.84 17.63 17.44
N GLN A 72 -17.07 18.75 16.76
CA GLN A 72 -16.03 19.50 16.06
C GLN A 72 -14.92 19.98 17.01
N LYS A 73 -15.30 20.51 18.19
CA LYS A 73 -14.33 20.96 19.21
C LYS A 73 -13.50 19.78 19.74
N GLN A 74 -14.15 18.64 19.99
CA GLN A 74 -13.50 17.43 20.45
C GLN A 74 -12.56 16.84 19.39
N ALA A 75 -13.00 16.74 18.14
CA ALA A 75 -12.19 16.29 17.00
C ALA A 75 -10.95 17.18 16.82
N LYS A 76 -11.14 18.51 16.84
CA LYS A 76 -10.01 19.46 16.76
C LYS A 76 -9.01 19.24 17.90
N LYS A 77 -9.49 19.09 19.14
CA LYS A 77 -8.62 18.82 20.30
C LYS A 77 -7.84 17.51 20.11
N ARG A 78 -8.50 16.45 19.61
CA ARG A 78 -7.87 15.16 19.34
C ARG A 78 -6.80 15.25 18.24
N ILE A 79 -7.10 15.92 17.13
CA ILE A 79 -6.13 16.17 16.05
C ILE A 79 -4.90 16.91 16.58
N LEU A 80 -5.12 17.99 17.35
CA LEU A 80 -4.03 18.76 17.95
C LEU A 80 -3.19 17.94 18.94
N ALA A 81 -3.83 17.06 19.72
CA ALA A 81 -3.13 16.20 20.66
C ALA A 81 -2.26 15.13 19.98
N LEU A 82 -2.70 14.60 18.83
CA LEU A 82 -1.95 13.61 18.04
C LEU A 82 -0.83 14.23 17.19
N GLY A 83 -0.94 15.52 16.83
CA GLY A 83 0.11 16.24 16.11
C GLY A 83 0.48 15.58 14.77
N ASN A 84 1.75 15.21 14.60
CA ASN A 84 2.23 14.62 13.34
C ASN A 84 1.77 13.16 13.14
N GLU A 85 1.43 12.45 14.21
CA GLU A 85 1.01 11.05 14.11
C GLU A 85 -0.28 10.92 13.29
N ILE A 86 -1.23 11.86 13.45
CA ILE A 86 -2.48 11.82 12.69
C ILE A 86 -2.28 12.10 11.20
N GLN A 87 -1.25 12.87 10.83
CA GLN A 87 -0.90 13.06 9.41
C GLN A 87 -0.40 11.77 8.79
N SER A 88 0.51 11.05 9.47
CA SER A 88 1.01 9.75 9.00
C SER A 88 -0.12 8.72 8.88
N GLN A 89 -1.01 8.65 9.88
CA GLN A 89 -2.18 7.78 9.85
C GLN A 89 -3.13 8.12 8.70
N LEU A 90 -3.34 9.40 8.42
CA LEU A 90 -4.18 9.84 7.29
C LEU A 90 -3.56 9.44 5.94
N ILE A 91 -2.26 9.66 5.75
CA ILE A 91 -1.55 9.29 4.52
C ILE A 91 -1.66 7.78 4.30
N SER A 92 -1.32 6.98 5.32
CA SER A 92 -1.39 5.53 5.25
C SER A 92 -2.81 5.01 4.98
N ALA A 93 -3.83 5.64 5.57
CA ALA A 93 -5.22 5.23 5.36
C ALA A 93 -5.70 5.48 3.92
N TYR A 94 -5.20 6.52 3.24
CA TYR A 94 -5.66 6.89 1.89
C TYR A 94 -4.74 6.41 0.77
N GLU A 95 -3.53 5.94 1.05
CA GLU A 95 -2.56 5.48 0.04
C GLU A 95 -3.18 4.44 -0.91
N GLY A 96 -3.84 3.42 -0.35
CA GLY A 96 -4.51 2.39 -1.13
C GLY A 96 -5.61 2.93 -2.03
N SER A 97 -6.39 3.90 -1.55
CA SER A 97 -7.46 4.53 -2.33
C SER A 97 -6.92 5.34 -3.51
N LEU A 98 -5.82 6.06 -3.30
CA LEU A 98 -5.15 6.83 -4.36
C LEU A 98 -4.57 5.90 -5.42
N LYS A 99 -3.92 4.81 -5.01
CA LYS A 99 -3.40 3.76 -5.90
C LYS A 99 -4.52 3.05 -6.68
N ALA A 100 -5.61 2.68 -6.01
CA ALA A 100 -6.76 2.07 -6.67
C ALA A 100 -7.40 2.99 -7.71
N MET A 101 -7.46 4.30 -7.44
CA MET A 101 -7.90 5.30 -8.40
C MET A 101 -6.94 5.41 -9.59
N GLN A 102 -5.63 5.46 -9.34
CA GLN A 102 -4.60 5.51 -10.38
C GLN A 102 -4.67 4.30 -11.33
N TYR A 103 -4.98 3.11 -10.80
CA TYR A 103 -5.08 1.88 -11.59
C TYR A 103 -6.51 1.58 -12.07
N GLU A 104 -7.44 2.52 -11.89
CA GLU A 104 -8.86 2.38 -12.28
C GLU A 104 -9.51 1.08 -11.77
N ILE A 105 -9.20 0.71 -10.51
CA ILE A 105 -9.72 -0.50 -9.87
C ILE A 105 -11.23 -0.36 -9.64
N THR A 106 -12.01 -1.22 -10.31
CA THR A 106 -13.48 -1.18 -10.27
C THR A 106 -14.11 -2.33 -9.47
N LYS A 107 -13.32 -3.34 -9.10
CA LYS A 107 -13.80 -4.54 -8.39
C LYS A 107 -12.75 -5.01 -7.39
N LEU A 108 -13.21 -5.61 -6.29
CA LEU A 108 -12.36 -6.19 -5.25
C LEU A 108 -12.66 -7.68 -5.06
N PRO A 109 -11.67 -8.49 -4.62
CA PRO A 109 -10.24 -8.14 -4.58
C PRO A 109 -9.68 -7.88 -5.98
N ALA A 110 -8.59 -7.13 -6.04
CA ALA A 110 -7.81 -6.94 -7.26
C ALA A 110 -6.32 -7.15 -6.98
N VAL A 111 -5.66 -7.94 -7.81
CA VAL A 111 -4.21 -8.12 -7.79
C VAL A 111 -3.64 -7.44 -9.03
N VAL A 112 -2.86 -6.40 -8.79
CA VAL A 112 -2.23 -5.58 -9.82
C VAL A 112 -0.78 -6.00 -9.97
N PHE A 113 -0.34 -6.11 -11.22
CA PHE A 113 1.02 -6.49 -11.58
C PHE A 113 1.70 -5.31 -12.29
N ASN A 114 2.97 -5.11 -11.97
CA ASN A 114 3.85 -4.14 -12.63
C ASN A 114 3.23 -2.74 -12.74
N ASN A 115 2.86 -2.16 -11.60
CA ASN A 115 2.37 -0.77 -11.49
C ASN A 115 1.14 -0.46 -12.37
N GLY A 116 0.19 -1.39 -12.47
CA GLY A 116 -1.07 -1.18 -13.20
C GLY A 116 -1.12 -1.77 -14.62
N GLN A 117 -0.04 -2.41 -15.09
CA GLN A 117 0.00 -2.97 -16.45
C GLN A 117 -0.97 -4.14 -16.64
N GLN A 118 -1.18 -4.94 -15.61
CA GLN A 118 -2.13 -6.05 -15.63
C GLN A 118 -2.87 -6.13 -14.30
N VAL A 119 -4.17 -6.38 -14.36
CA VAL A 119 -5.02 -6.58 -13.17
C VAL A 119 -5.74 -7.92 -13.26
N ILE A 120 -5.80 -8.63 -12.15
CA ILE A 120 -6.61 -9.84 -11.96
C ILE A 120 -7.66 -9.53 -10.89
N TYR A 121 -8.93 -9.55 -11.29
CA TYR A 121 -10.06 -9.26 -10.41
C TYR A 121 -10.68 -10.54 -9.84
N GLY A 122 -11.21 -10.45 -8.62
CA GLY A 122 -11.98 -11.51 -7.97
C GLY A 122 -11.14 -12.66 -7.42
N GLU A 123 -9.82 -12.56 -7.47
CA GLU A 123 -8.91 -13.55 -6.91
C GLU A 123 -8.34 -13.05 -5.58
N ASN A 124 -8.65 -13.74 -4.48
CA ASN A 124 -8.15 -13.42 -3.14
C ASN A 124 -6.89 -14.21 -2.75
N ASP A 125 -6.54 -15.26 -3.51
CA ASP A 125 -5.27 -15.95 -3.39
C ASP A 125 -4.20 -15.25 -4.23
N VAL A 126 -3.34 -14.48 -3.56
CA VAL A 126 -2.33 -13.65 -4.23
C VAL A 126 -1.30 -14.51 -4.98
N ASN A 127 -0.95 -15.69 -4.45
CA ASN A 127 -0.03 -16.60 -5.12
C ASN A 127 -0.67 -17.21 -6.38
N LYS A 128 -1.97 -17.52 -6.32
CA LYS A 128 -2.72 -17.98 -7.49
C LYS A 128 -2.85 -16.90 -8.55
N ALA A 129 -3.07 -15.63 -8.16
CA ALA A 129 -3.09 -14.52 -9.11
C ALA A 129 -1.76 -14.39 -9.87
N ILE A 130 -0.62 -14.59 -9.20
CA ILE A 130 0.72 -14.61 -9.83
C ILE A 130 0.83 -15.76 -10.86
N LYS A 131 0.33 -16.96 -10.54
CA LYS A 131 0.31 -18.08 -11.50
C LYS A 131 -0.51 -17.73 -12.74
N ILE A 132 -1.70 -17.16 -12.55
CA ILE A 132 -2.56 -16.69 -13.65
C ILE A 132 -1.85 -15.62 -14.49
N TYR A 133 -1.12 -14.70 -13.86
CA TYR A 133 -0.34 -13.69 -14.55
C TYR A 133 0.72 -14.32 -15.47
N TYR A 134 1.53 -15.26 -14.97
CA TYR A 134 2.55 -15.93 -15.79
C TYR A 134 1.95 -16.76 -16.93
N GLU A 135 0.80 -17.41 -16.72
CA GLU A 135 0.08 -18.11 -17.78
C GLU A 135 -0.41 -17.19 -18.91
N LYS A 136 -0.70 -15.92 -18.59
CA LYS A 136 -1.12 -14.91 -19.57
C LYS A 136 0.06 -14.27 -20.30
N VAL A 137 1.15 -13.98 -19.61
CA VAL A 137 2.33 -13.34 -20.21
C VAL A 137 3.20 -14.32 -21.02
N GLY A 138 3.13 -15.61 -20.70
CA GLY A 138 3.81 -16.66 -21.47
C GLY A 138 3.11 -17.08 -22.77
N LYS A 139 2.00 -16.44 -23.14
CA LYS A 139 1.26 -16.64 -24.39
C LYS A 139 1.38 -15.40 -25.27
#